data_AF-A0AB34GWS7-F1
#
_entry.id   AF-A0AB34GWS7-F1
#
_cell.length_a   1.000
_cell.length_b   1.000
_cell.length_c   1.000
_cell.angle_alpha   90.00
_cell.angle_beta   90.00
_cell.angle_gamma   90.00
#
_symmetry.space_group_name_H-M   'P 1'
#
loop_
_entity.id
_entity.type
_entity.pdbx_description
1 polymer ?
#
loop_
_entity_poly.entity_id
_entity_poly.type
_entity_poly.pdbx_seq_one_letter_code
_entity_poly.pdbx_strand_id
1 'polypeptide(L)'
;MVEQGGRVLGPLQRMLGLLTSGVEFESLPAALSLPAESGLYPVTLVGVPQTTGTIAVNGYHTTVFGVFSDCLLDNLPGLKTSGSTVEVIPALPRLQISTSPPRSAHSLQPSSGDEVSTNVSVQLYNGETQHLVVKLENIGMEPLEKLEVTSKILTTKGREFK
;
A
#
# COMPACT_ATOMS: atom_id res chain seq x y z
N MET A 1 10.33 26.06 -30.16
CA MET A 1 11.66 26.69 -30.27
C MET A 1 11.49 28.16 -29.91
N VAL A 2 11.71 28.55 -28.65
CA VAL A 2 11.68 29.98 -28.29
C VAL A 2 13.11 30.49 -28.39
N GLU A 3 13.40 31.15 -29.51
CA GLU A 3 14.63 31.88 -29.70
C GLU A 3 14.48 33.26 -29.04
N GLN A 4 15.22 33.47 -27.96
CA GLN A 4 15.69 34.81 -27.60
C GLN A 4 17.20 34.73 -27.44
N GLY A 5 17.92 35.27 -28.42
CA GLY A 5 19.34 35.59 -28.29
C GLY A 5 20.30 34.41 -28.28
N GLY A 6 20.19 33.47 -29.24
CA GLY A 6 21.32 32.62 -29.63
C GLY A 6 21.89 31.66 -28.59
N ARG A 7 21.19 31.37 -27.48
CA ARG A 7 21.54 30.28 -26.56
C ARG A 7 20.52 29.16 -26.69
N VAL A 8 21.00 27.97 -27.05
CA VAL A 8 20.21 26.74 -26.99
C VAL A 8 19.92 26.44 -25.51
N LEU A 9 18.76 26.86 -25.02
CA LEU A 9 18.33 26.53 -23.67
C LEU A 9 18.02 25.03 -23.65
N GLY A 10 18.78 24.26 -22.87
CA GLY A 10 18.54 22.84 -22.64
C GLY A 10 17.12 22.57 -22.10
N PRO A 11 16.71 21.30 -21.97
CA PRO A 11 15.38 20.97 -21.46
C PRO A 11 15.09 21.69 -20.15
N LEU A 12 13.88 22.25 -20.04
CA LEU A 12 13.43 22.94 -18.83
C LEU A 12 13.30 21.90 -17.72
N GLN A 13 14.23 21.89 -16.78
CA GLN A 13 14.11 21.07 -15.59
C GLN A 13 13.09 21.72 -14.64
N ARG A 14 12.00 20.99 -14.40
CA ARG A 14 10.95 21.37 -13.45
C ARG A 14 10.97 20.40 -12.29
N MET A 15 11.03 20.91 -11.07
CA MET A 15 10.83 20.11 -9.87
C MET A 15 9.42 20.36 -9.35
N LEU A 16 8.70 19.29 -9.06
CA LEU A 16 7.32 19.34 -8.57
C LEU A 16 7.22 18.58 -7.25
N GLY A 17 6.36 19.05 -6.36
CA GLY A 17 6.03 18.36 -5.12
C GLY A 17 4.61 18.68 -4.66
N LEU A 18 4.03 17.78 -3.86
CA LEU A 18 2.68 17.96 -3.36
C LEU A 18 2.63 19.06 -2.29
N LEU A 19 1.54 19.81 -2.30
CA LEU A 19 1.15 20.69 -1.20
C LEU A 19 0.00 20.00 -0.47
N THR A 20 0.28 19.56 0.76
CA THR A 20 -0.70 18.89 1.61
C THR A 20 -0.87 19.64 2.93
N SER A 21 -1.95 19.36 3.64
CA SER A 21 -2.20 19.83 5.00
C SER A 21 -2.92 18.77 5.82
N GLY A 22 -2.91 18.90 7.14
CA GLY A 22 -3.56 17.96 8.06
C GLY A 22 -2.54 17.15 8.86
N VAL A 23 -2.00 16.07 8.27
CA VAL A 23 -0.98 15.22 8.92
C VAL A 23 0.42 15.52 8.40
N GLU A 24 1.44 15.09 9.14
CA GLU A 24 2.84 15.18 8.67
C GLU A 24 3.02 14.33 7.41
N PHE A 25 3.52 14.96 6.35
CA PHE A 25 3.62 14.34 5.03
C PHE A 25 4.97 14.65 4.38
N GLU A 26 5.64 13.60 3.92
CA GLU A 26 6.89 13.70 3.16
C GLU A 26 6.57 13.64 1.67
N SER A 27 6.66 14.79 0.98
CA SER A 27 6.54 14.81 -0.48
C SER A 27 7.82 14.28 -1.13
N LEU A 28 7.69 13.33 -2.05
CA LEU A 28 8.82 12.85 -2.85
C LEU A 28 8.93 13.75 -4.11
N PRO A 29 10.05 14.46 -4.31
CA PRO A 29 10.18 15.41 -5.40
C PRO A 29 10.22 14.69 -6.76
N ALA A 30 9.42 15.18 -7.69
CA ALA A 30 9.44 14.73 -9.09
C ALA A 30 10.21 15.74 -9.95
N ALA A 31 11.32 15.30 -10.54
CA ALA A 31 12.09 16.11 -11.49
C ALA A 31 11.75 15.70 -12.93
N LEU A 32 11.32 16.68 -13.74
CA LEU A 32 10.93 16.47 -15.13
C LEU A 32 11.79 17.33 -16.05
N SER A 33 12.28 16.72 -17.12
CA SER A 33 12.96 17.41 -18.22
C SER A 33 12.02 17.47 -19.41
N LEU A 34 11.35 18.61 -19.60
CA LEU A 34 10.36 18.78 -20.65
C LEU A 34 10.90 19.67 -21.78
N PRO A 35 10.73 19.26 -23.06
CA PRO A 35 10.90 20.16 -24.20
C PRO A 35 10.01 21.41 -24.10
N ALA A 36 10.43 22.49 -24.76
CA ALA A 36 9.70 23.76 -24.76
C ALA A 36 8.24 23.67 -25.30
N GLU A 37 7.91 22.62 -26.05
CA GLU A 37 6.62 22.43 -26.72
C GLU A 37 5.91 21.13 -26.30
N SER A 38 6.10 20.70 -25.05
CA SER A 38 5.60 19.39 -24.58
C SER A 38 4.07 19.25 -24.52
N GLY A 39 3.31 20.33 -24.73
CA GLY A 39 1.86 20.32 -24.56
C GLY A 39 1.45 19.90 -23.14
N LEU A 40 0.31 19.23 -23.01
CA LEU A 40 -0.12 18.63 -21.74
C LEU A 40 0.69 17.36 -21.46
N TYR A 41 1.37 17.33 -20.31
CA TYR A 41 2.17 16.19 -19.88
C TYR A 41 1.64 15.69 -18.51
N PRO A 42 1.11 14.46 -18.42
CA PRO A 42 0.61 13.93 -17.15
C PRO A 42 1.78 13.68 -16.19
N VAL A 43 1.60 14.06 -14.93
CA VAL A 43 2.59 13.88 -13.87
C VAL A 43 1.92 13.23 -12.68
N THR A 44 2.53 12.19 -12.14
CA THR A 44 2.14 11.59 -10.86
C THR A 44 3.09 12.09 -9.79
N LEU A 45 2.55 12.82 -8.82
CA LEU A 45 3.29 13.19 -7.62
C LEU A 45 2.95 12.20 -6.51
N VAL A 46 3.95 11.81 -5.74
CA VAL A 46 3.83 10.82 -4.68
C VAL A 46 4.47 11.35 -3.41
N GLY A 47 4.03 10.81 -2.27
CA GLY A 47 4.61 11.10 -0.98
C GLY A 47 4.09 10.13 0.06
N VAL A 48 4.70 10.20 1.24
CA VAL A 48 4.45 9.25 2.32
C VAL A 48 3.90 10.01 3.53
N PRO A 49 2.70 9.65 4.01
CA PRO A 49 2.21 10.17 5.27
C PRO A 49 3.01 9.57 6.43
N GLN A 50 3.45 10.42 7.35
CA GLN A 50 4.26 10.02 8.50
C GLN A 50 3.39 9.76 9.74
N THR A 51 2.17 10.27 9.74
CA THR A 51 1.21 10.15 10.85
C THR A 51 -0.19 9.82 10.35
N THR A 52 -1.03 9.36 11.27
CA THR A 52 -2.43 9.03 11.01
C THR A 52 -3.30 10.28 11.08
N GLY A 53 -4.48 10.22 10.44
CA GLY A 53 -5.43 11.32 10.38
C GLY A 53 -5.76 11.74 8.95
N THR A 54 -6.40 12.90 8.80
CA THR A 54 -6.88 13.37 7.49
C THR A 54 -5.84 14.23 6.79
N ILE A 55 -5.49 13.85 5.56
CA ILE A 55 -4.67 14.64 4.65
C ILE A 55 -5.57 15.34 3.66
N ALA A 56 -5.39 16.64 3.47
CA ALA A 56 -5.96 17.39 2.35
C ALA A 56 -4.85 17.74 1.34
N VAL A 57 -5.03 17.34 0.09
CA VAL A 57 -4.20 17.75 -1.05
C VAL A 57 -4.67 19.11 -1.52
N ASN A 58 -3.88 20.15 -1.25
CA ASN A 58 -4.22 21.52 -1.55
C ASN A 58 -3.74 21.96 -2.94
N GLY A 59 -2.75 21.26 -3.49
CA GLY A 59 -2.12 21.62 -4.76
C GLY A 59 -0.76 20.98 -4.94
N TYR A 60 0.08 21.65 -5.71
CA TYR A 60 1.47 21.29 -5.89
C TYR A 60 2.33 22.55 -5.95
N HIS A 61 3.57 22.43 -5.51
CA HIS A 61 4.57 23.44 -5.77
C HIS A 61 5.40 23.04 -6.99
N THR A 62 5.88 24.03 -7.71
CA THR A 62 6.77 23.85 -8.86
C THR A 62 7.97 24.77 -8.72
N THR A 63 9.14 24.27 -9.10
CA THR A 63 10.37 25.07 -9.20
C THR A 63 10.95 24.94 -10.59
N VAL A 64 11.18 26.07 -11.26
CA VAL A 64 11.80 26.14 -12.59
C VAL A 64 12.91 27.18 -12.54
N PHE A 65 14.14 26.80 -12.86
CA PHE A 65 15.32 27.67 -12.75
C PHE A 65 15.47 28.35 -11.37
N GLY A 66 15.11 27.65 -10.30
CA GLY A 66 15.17 28.19 -8.93
C GLY A 66 14.02 29.13 -8.56
N VAL A 67 13.11 29.44 -9.49
CA VAL A 67 11.88 30.19 -9.19
C VAL A 67 10.81 29.22 -8.72
N PHE A 68 10.32 29.44 -7.51
CA PHE A 68 9.28 28.64 -6.88
C PHE A 68 7.89 29.25 -7.11
N SER A 69 6.87 28.39 -7.27
CA SER A 69 5.47 28.79 -7.37
C SER A 69 4.56 27.71 -6.78
N ASP A 70 3.56 28.15 -6.01
CA ASP A 70 2.49 27.28 -5.53
C ASP A 70 1.28 27.33 -6.45
N CYS A 71 0.77 26.16 -6.81
CA CYS A 71 -0.41 25.99 -7.64
C CYS A 71 -1.49 25.28 -6.81
N LEU A 72 -2.38 26.07 -6.21
CA LEU A 72 -3.49 25.57 -5.40
C LEU A 72 -4.64 25.06 -6.28
N LEU A 73 -5.26 23.95 -5.89
CA LEU A 73 -6.40 23.36 -6.59
C LEU A 73 -7.62 24.28 -6.60
N ASP A 74 -7.86 25.02 -5.52
CA ASP A 74 -8.98 25.97 -5.41
C ASP A 74 -8.90 27.11 -6.44
N ASN A 75 -7.70 27.41 -6.94
CA ASN A 75 -7.47 28.44 -7.95
C ASN A 75 -7.68 27.92 -9.39
N LEU A 76 -7.92 26.62 -9.57
CA LEU A 76 -8.10 26.01 -10.89
C LEU A 76 -9.56 26.05 -11.34
N PRO A 77 -9.88 26.78 -12.44
CA PRO A 77 -11.25 26.87 -12.92
C PRO A 77 -11.76 25.50 -13.40
N GLY A 78 -12.95 25.12 -12.93
CA GLY A 78 -13.62 23.87 -13.34
C GLY A 78 -13.21 22.62 -12.55
N LEU A 79 -12.27 22.71 -11.61
CA LEU A 79 -11.92 21.61 -10.72
C LEU A 79 -12.83 21.61 -9.48
N LYS A 80 -13.49 20.49 -9.20
CA LYS A 80 -14.21 20.28 -7.94
C LYS A 80 -13.26 19.68 -6.92
N THR A 81 -12.94 20.40 -5.85
CA THR A 81 -12.01 19.97 -4.80
C THR A 81 -12.62 18.99 -3.79
N SER A 82 -13.86 18.54 -4.02
CA SER A 82 -14.63 17.62 -3.17
C SER A 82 -14.11 16.17 -3.10
N GLY A 83 -12.83 15.94 -3.39
CA GLY A 83 -12.19 14.63 -3.35
C GLY A 83 -10.70 14.69 -3.02
N SER A 84 -10.20 15.83 -2.53
CA SER A 84 -8.78 16.02 -2.23
C SER A 84 -8.38 15.54 -0.82
N THR A 85 -9.32 15.03 -0.03
CA THR A 85 -9.06 14.55 1.33
C THR A 85 -8.94 13.04 1.39
N VAL A 86 -7.91 12.53 2.08
CA VAL A 86 -7.65 11.11 2.30
C VAL A 86 -7.50 10.87 3.80
N GLU A 87 -8.17 9.84 4.33
CA GLU A 87 -7.98 9.39 5.70
C GLU A 87 -6.86 8.36 5.77
N VAL A 88 -5.80 8.69 6.51
CA VAL A 88 -4.67 7.79 6.80
C VAL A 88 -4.96 7.07 8.11
N ILE A 89 -5.22 5.78 8.00
CA ILE A 89 -5.41 4.92 9.17
C ILE A 89 -4.06 4.50 9.77
N PRO A 90 -4.04 4.15 11.07
CA PRO A 90 -2.87 3.51 11.67
C PRO A 90 -2.43 2.27 10.92
N ALA A 91 -1.11 2.03 10.91
CA ALA A 91 -0.59 0.75 10.52
C ALA A 91 -1.19 -0.35 11.42
N LEU A 92 -1.43 -1.52 10.83
CA LEU A 92 -2.04 -2.65 11.53
C LEU A 92 -1.01 -3.78 11.71
N PRO A 93 -1.09 -4.54 12.83
CA PRO A 93 -0.24 -5.71 13.01
C PRO A 93 -0.51 -6.75 11.91
N ARG A 94 0.53 -7.47 11.49
CA ARG A 94 0.44 -8.45 10.40
C ARG A 94 0.84 -9.82 10.92
N LEU A 95 -0.14 -10.69 11.12
CA LEU A 95 0.08 -12.07 11.55
C LEU A 95 0.15 -13.02 10.36
N GLN A 96 1.16 -13.90 10.38
CA GLN A 96 1.31 -15.00 9.44
C GLN A 96 1.16 -16.34 10.16
N ILE A 97 0.41 -17.26 9.55
CA ILE A 97 0.17 -18.62 10.05
C ILE A 97 0.97 -19.61 9.21
N SER A 98 1.73 -20.49 9.88
CA SER A 98 2.47 -21.58 9.24
C SER A 98 2.40 -22.87 10.06
N THR A 99 2.65 -24.01 9.42
CA THR A 99 2.55 -25.35 10.03
C THR A 99 3.75 -26.22 9.69
N SER A 100 4.12 -27.17 10.56
CA SER A 100 5.31 -28.03 10.36
C SER A 100 5.24 -29.05 9.21
N PRO A 101 4.09 -29.66 8.83
CA PRO A 101 4.01 -30.51 7.64
C PRO A 101 3.88 -29.67 6.35
N PRO A 102 4.34 -30.15 5.18
CA PRO A 102 4.09 -29.49 3.90
C PRO A 102 2.58 -29.36 3.69
N ARG A 103 2.14 -28.15 3.34
CA ARG A 103 0.73 -27.84 3.05
C ARG A 103 0.21 -28.83 2.00
N SER A 104 -1.01 -29.35 2.20
CA SER A 104 -1.68 -30.13 1.17
C SER A 104 -1.84 -29.28 -0.09
N ALA A 105 -1.63 -29.86 -1.28
CA ALA A 105 -1.69 -29.17 -2.58
C ALA A 105 -3.05 -28.50 -2.89
N HIS A 106 -4.09 -28.79 -2.08
CA HIS A 106 -5.39 -28.17 -2.18
C HIS A 106 -5.47 -26.91 -1.28
N SER A 107 -4.82 -25.84 -1.72
CA SER A 107 -5.15 -24.51 -1.22
C SER A 107 -6.53 -24.17 -1.79
N LEU A 108 -7.59 -24.33 -0.99
CA LEU A 108 -8.86 -23.69 -1.28
C LEU A 108 -8.58 -22.19 -1.36
N GLN A 109 -8.64 -21.68 -2.58
CA GLN A 109 -8.41 -20.28 -2.89
C GLN A 109 -9.35 -19.43 -2.02
N PRO A 110 -8.87 -18.40 -1.31
CA PRO A 110 -9.72 -17.61 -0.43
C PRO A 110 -10.88 -17.04 -1.24
N SER A 111 -12.09 -17.51 -0.93
CA SER A 111 -13.32 -16.97 -1.48
C SER A 111 -13.57 -15.64 -0.79
N SER A 112 -13.29 -14.54 -1.50
CA SER A 112 -13.55 -13.14 -1.12
C SER A 112 -12.81 -12.67 0.15
N GLY A 113 -12.06 -11.57 0.01
CA GLY A 113 -11.07 -11.12 0.98
C GLY A 113 -11.65 -10.79 2.36
N ASP A 114 -11.29 -11.62 3.33
CA ASP A 114 -10.84 -11.24 4.69
C ASP A 114 -10.36 -12.49 5.47
N GLU A 115 -10.72 -13.69 5.02
CA GLU A 115 -10.31 -14.94 5.68
C GLU A 115 -8.99 -15.52 5.15
N VAL A 116 -7.96 -15.55 6.01
CA VAL A 116 -6.73 -16.30 5.78
C VAL A 116 -6.89 -17.72 6.33
N SER A 117 -7.14 -18.70 5.46
CA SER A 117 -7.24 -20.12 5.85
C SER A 117 -5.96 -20.89 5.47
N THR A 118 -5.46 -21.72 6.40
CA THR A 118 -4.36 -22.68 6.13
C THR A 118 -4.85 -24.08 6.46
N ASN A 119 -4.73 -25.00 5.51
CA ASN A 119 -5.21 -26.38 5.64
C ASN A 119 -4.02 -27.35 5.64
N VAL A 120 -4.06 -28.32 6.55
CA VAL A 120 -3.07 -29.40 6.67
C VAL A 120 -3.81 -30.72 6.80
N SER A 121 -3.45 -31.70 5.98
CA SER A 121 -3.99 -33.06 6.04
C SER A 121 -2.88 -34.04 6.41
N VAL A 122 -3.17 -34.95 7.34
CA VAL A 122 -2.25 -36.01 7.76
C VAL A 122 -3.01 -37.34 7.71
N GLN A 123 -2.36 -38.40 7.21
CA GLN A 123 -2.86 -39.78 7.29
C GLN A 123 -2.03 -40.52 8.35
N LEU A 124 -2.69 -41.26 9.25
CA LEU A 124 -2.05 -42.01 10.33
C LEU A 124 -2.54 -43.45 10.30
N TYR A 125 -1.63 -44.40 10.57
CA TYR A 125 -1.94 -45.81 10.77
C TYR A 125 -2.11 -46.15 12.26
N ASN A 126 -2.55 -47.37 12.55
CA ASN A 126 -2.81 -47.78 13.93
C ASN A 126 -1.55 -47.73 14.79
N GLY A 127 -1.64 -47.05 15.94
CA GLY A 127 -0.51 -46.84 16.84
C GLY A 127 0.42 -45.68 16.45
N GLU A 128 0.19 -45.01 15.33
CA GLU A 128 0.96 -43.83 14.95
C GLU A 128 0.50 -42.57 15.68
N THR A 129 1.43 -41.66 15.93
CA THR A 129 1.18 -40.33 16.48
C THR A 129 1.97 -39.32 15.66
N GLN A 130 1.33 -38.19 15.31
CA GLN A 130 1.99 -37.09 14.61
C GLN A 130 1.92 -35.81 15.41
N HIS A 131 3.06 -35.15 15.55
CA HIS A 131 3.15 -33.81 16.12
C HIS A 131 2.90 -32.76 15.02
N LEU A 132 1.97 -31.83 15.29
CA LEU A 132 1.67 -30.69 14.41
C LEU A 132 2.03 -29.40 15.16
N VAL A 133 2.98 -28.64 14.61
CA VAL A 133 3.30 -27.30 15.12
C VAL A 133 2.53 -26.29 14.29
N VAL A 134 1.78 -25.41 14.95
CA VAL A 134 1.17 -24.20 14.35
C VAL A 134 1.97 -22.99 14.84
N LYS A 135 2.63 -22.28 13.94
CA LYS A 135 3.40 -21.07 14.24
C LYS A 135 2.61 -19.84 13.80
N LEU A 136 2.34 -18.97 14.77
CA LEU A 136 1.76 -17.64 14.59
C LEU A 136 2.90 -16.62 14.76
N GLU A 137 3.17 -15.83 13.73
CA GLU A 137 4.29 -14.91 13.71
C GLU A 137 3.82 -13.52 13.30
N ASN A 138 4.14 -12.50 14.12
CA ASN A 138 3.96 -11.11 13.72
C ASN A 138 5.11 -10.74 12.78
N ILE A 139 4.78 -10.60 11.51
CA ILE A 139 5.69 -10.16 10.44
C ILE A 139 5.55 -8.66 10.15
N GLY A 140 4.65 -7.98 10.87
CA GLY A 140 4.47 -6.54 10.80
C GLY A 140 5.46 -5.79 11.69
N MET A 141 5.49 -4.47 11.51
CA MET A 141 6.25 -3.58 12.40
C MET A 141 5.45 -3.19 13.64
N GLU A 142 4.12 -3.20 13.53
CA GLU A 142 3.23 -2.86 14.63
C GLU A 142 3.15 -3.99 15.65
N PRO A 143 3.20 -3.69 16.96
CA PRO A 143 3.08 -4.69 18.01
C PRO A 143 1.68 -5.30 18.02
N LEU A 144 1.61 -6.58 18.37
CA LEU A 144 0.34 -7.26 18.60
C LEU A 144 0.00 -7.18 20.09
N GLU A 145 -1.08 -6.47 20.43
CA GLU A 145 -1.47 -6.26 21.83
C GLU A 145 -2.26 -7.44 22.42
N LYS A 146 -3.19 -8.01 21.63
CA LYS A 146 -4.04 -9.12 22.06
C LYS A 146 -4.15 -10.17 20.97
N LEU A 147 -3.97 -11.43 21.35
CA LEU A 147 -4.20 -12.59 20.50
C LEU A 147 -5.15 -13.55 21.22
N GLU A 148 -6.28 -13.86 20.61
CA GLU A 148 -7.22 -14.85 21.10
C GLU A 148 -7.20 -16.07 20.19
N VAL A 149 -7.03 -17.26 20.76
CA VAL A 149 -6.92 -18.51 20.01
C VAL A 149 -8.02 -19.45 20.48
N THR A 150 -8.83 -19.94 19.55
CA THR A 150 -9.85 -20.95 19.81
C THR A 150 -9.59 -22.19 18.96
N SER A 151 -9.87 -23.37 19.50
CA SER A 151 -9.75 -24.63 18.77
C SER A 151 -11.03 -25.45 18.92
N LYS A 152 -11.38 -26.18 17.86
CA LYS A 152 -12.55 -27.06 17.83
C LYS A 152 -12.17 -28.37 17.18
N ILE A 153 -12.46 -29.47 17.86
CA ILE A 153 -12.29 -30.82 17.33
C ILE A 153 -13.62 -31.24 16.71
N LEU A 154 -13.59 -31.64 15.43
CA LEU A 154 -14.75 -32.20 14.75
C LEU A 154 -14.41 -33.63 14.30
N THR A 155 -15.18 -34.60 14.77
CA THR A 155 -15.05 -35.99 14.34
C THR A 155 -16.13 -36.31 13.32
N THR A 156 -15.74 -36.66 12.10
CA THR A 156 -16.66 -37.26 11.13
C THR A 156 -16.67 -38.76 11.36
N LYS A 157 -17.82 -39.33 11.72
CA LYS A 157 -17.95 -40.80 11.79
C LYS A 157 -17.82 -41.36 10.38
N GLY A 158 -16.68 -42.02 10.08
CA GLY A 158 -16.51 -42.79 8.85
C GLY A 158 -17.48 -43.96 8.83
N ARG A 159 -18.10 -44.24 7.67
CA ARG A 159 -18.86 -45.47 7.48
C ARG A 159 -17.88 -46.65 7.60
N GLU A 160 -18.16 -47.55 8.53
CA GLU A 160 -17.46 -48.83 8.61
C GLU A 160 -17.78 -49.62 7.34
N PHE A 161 -16.77 -49.92 6.54
CA PHE A 161 -16.90 -50.89 5.46
C PHE A 161 -16.90 -52.28 6.10
N LYS A 162 -18.04 -52.96 5.98
CA LYS A 162 -18.30 -54.31 6.46
C LYS A 162 -17.70 -55.36 5.53
#